data_AF-A0A225UZ04-F1
#
_entry.id   AF-A0A225UZ04-F1
#
_cell.length_a   1.000
_cell.length_b   1.000
_cell.length_c   1.000
_cell.angle_alpha   90.00
_cell.angle_beta   90.00
_cell.angle_gamma   90.00
#
_symmetry.space_group_name_H-M   'P 1'
#
loop_
_entity.id
_entity.type
_entity.pdbx_description
1 polymer ?
#
loop_
_entity_poly.entity_id
_entity_poly.type
_entity_poly.pdbx_seq_one_letter_code
_entity_poly.pdbx_strand_id
1 'polypeptide(L)'
;MQCYAVDSDGIVEMWLPQPIFKVIRPPELSSWGHAAPIEWLREWERYMEKMRHHCTTTERGRHCQCVKRKTLKNLATYVLKKTVTDVADADNMRAVISRCSTFKNDFMPAITSLFCQKLKMDLSIDGCDARVFRYYKPLMGSWRIMAFKS
;
A
#
# COMPACT_ATOMS: atom_id res chain seq x y z
N MET A 1 -22.64 -2.89 35.91
CA MET A 1 -22.81 -3.61 37.18
C MET A 1 -21.84 -4.78 37.14
N GLN A 2 -20.69 -4.66 37.82
CA GLN A 2 -19.71 -5.74 37.93
C GLN A 2 -20.12 -6.61 39.12
N CYS A 3 -20.39 -7.88 38.87
CA CYS A 3 -20.67 -8.86 39.91
C CYS A 3 -19.33 -9.26 40.53
N TYR A 4 -19.04 -8.81 41.75
CA TYR A 4 -18.01 -9.39 42.58
C TYR A 4 -18.70 -10.31 43.59
N ALA A 5 -18.23 -11.55 43.67
CA ALA A 5 -18.56 -12.44 44.78
C ALA A 5 -17.28 -12.57 45.62
N VAL A 6 -17.42 -12.39 46.93
CA VAL A 6 -16.32 -12.58 47.89
C VAL A 6 -16.51 -13.97 48.47
N ASP A 7 -15.48 -14.81 48.36
CA ASP A 7 -15.50 -16.13 48.98
C ASP A 7 -15.32 -16.04 50.52
N SER A 8 -15.45 -17.17 51.21
CA SER A 8 -15.34 -17.24 52.68
C SER A 8 -13.94 -16.90 53.22
N ASP A 9 -12.93 -16.80 52.35
CA ASP A 9 -11.53 -16.52 52.69
C ASP A 9 -11.13 -15.08 52.35
N GLY A 10 -12.07 -14.26 51.86
CA GLY A 10 -11.87 -12.84 51.54
C GLY A 10 -11.18 -12.58 50.20
N ILE A 11 -11.03 -13.60 49.35
CA ILE A 11 -10.51 -13.42 48.00
C ILE A 11 -11.67 -13.00 47.09
N VAL A 12 -11.48 -11.85 46.45
CA VAL A 12 -12.43 -11.32 45.46
C VAL A 12 -12.24 -12.13 44.17
N GLU A 13 -13.14 -13.06 43.90
CA GLU A 13 -13.20 -13.74 42.61
C GLU A 13 -13.73 -12.77 41.55
N MET A 14 -12.80 -12.07 40.90
CA MET A 14 -13.12 -11.25 39.75
C MET A 14 -13.21 -12.15 38.52
N TRP A 15 -14.43 -12.50 38.11
CA TRP A 15 -14.70 -13.14 36.82
C TRP A 15 -14.37 -12.15 35.70
N LEU A 16 -13.10 -12.10 35.31
CA LEU A 16 -12.69 -11.42 34.08
C LEU A 16 -13.29 -12.21 32.92
N PRO A 17 -14.17 -11.61 32.09
CA PRO A 17 -14.65 -12.30 30.91
C PRO A 17 -13.44 -12.71 30.07
N GLN A 18 -13.40 -13.98 29.65
CA GLN A 18 -12.27 -14.49 28.88
C GLN A 18 -12.07 -13.59 27.65
N PRO A 19 -10.86 -13.03 27.45
CA PRO A 19 -10.63 -12.15 26.31
C PRO A 19 -10.82 -12.94 25.01
N ILE A 20 -11.70 -12.43 24.14
CA ILE A 20 -11.90 -12.97 22.79
C ILE A 20 -10.68 -12.55 21.96
N PHE A 21 -9.75 -13.48 21.75
CA PHE A 21 -8.60 -13.23 20.89
C PHE A 21 -9.00 -13.32 19.42
N LYS A 22 -9.00 -12.17 18.72
CA LYS A 22 -9.10 -12.15 17.26
C LYS A 22 -7.70 -12.38 16.67
N VAL A 23 -7.50 -13.53 16.01
CA VAL A 23 -6.23 -13.82 15.33
C VAL A 23 -6.00 -12.80 14.21
N ILE A 24 -4.91 -12.03 14.34
CA ILE A 24 -4.47 -11.09 13.30
C ILE A 24 -3.46 -11.82 12.40
N ARG A 25 -3.81 -12.03 11.14
CA ARG A 25 -2.96 -12.74 10.17
C ARG A 25 -2.12 -11.76 9.34
N PRO A 26 -0.88 -12.13 8.96
CA PRO A 26 -0.09 -11.35 8.03
C PRO A 26 -0.76 -11.33 6.63
N PRO A 27 -0.60 -10.26 5.85
CA PRO A 27 -1.12 -10.17 4.50
C PRO A 27 -0.34 -11.09 3.54
N GLU A 28 -1.03 -11.61 2.52
CA GLU A 28 -0.45 -12.51 1.53
C GLU A 28 -0.30 -11.84 0.16
N LEU A 29 0.92 -11.85 -0.38
CA LEU A 29 1.21 -11.37 -1.72
C LEU A 29 0.80 -12.42 -2.75
N SER A 30 -0.40 -12.22 -3.29
CA SER A 30 -1.06 -13.16 -4.18
C SER A 30 -0.65 -13.01 -5.65
N SER A 31 -0.16 -11.84 -6.07
CA SER A 31 0.28 -11.58 -7.44
C SER A 31 1.44 -10.58 -7.50
N TRP A 32 2.14 -10.57 -8.64
CA TRP A 32 3.20 -9.60 -8.95
C TRP A 32 2.73 -8.56 -10.00
N GLY A 33 1.42 -8.26 -10.04
CA GLY A 33 0.86 -7.21 -10.90
C GLY A 33 1.26 -5.80 -10.47
N HIS A 34 0.83 -4.77 -11.19
CA HIS A 34 1.21 -3.37 -10.91
C HIS A 34 0.75 -2.90 -9.51
N ALA A 35 -0.51 -3.16 -9.14
CA ALA A 35 -1.09 -2.69 -7.88
C ALA A 35 -0.77 -3.59 -6.67
N ALA A 36 -0.59 -4.90 -6.88
CA ALA A 36 -0.53 -5.86 -5.79
C ALA A 36 0.63 -5.67 -4.79
N PRO A 37 1.88 -5.35 -5.21
CA PRO A 37 2.96 -5.03 -4.28
C PRO A 37 2.68 -3.77 -3.45
N ILE A 38 1.98 -2.79 -4.01
CA ILE A 38 1.64 -1.52 -3.35
C ILE A 38 0.57 -1.77 -2.29
N GLU A 39 -0.48 -2.50 -2.64
CA GLU A 39 -1.56 -2.88 -1.71
C GLU A 39 -1.03 -3.75 -0.58
N TRP A 40 -0.23 -4.76 -0.90
CA TRP A 40 0.38 -5.63 0.08
C TRP A 40 1.29 -4.85 1.05
N LEU A 41 2.10 -3.91 0.55
CA LEU A 41 2.97 -3.08 1.41
C LEU A 41 2.15 -2.22 2.38
N ARG A 42 1.03 -1.63 1.92
CA ARG A 42 0.11 -0.86 2.77
C ARG A 42 -0.56 -1.75 3.83
N GLU A 43 -0.96 -2.96 3.47
CA GLU A 43 -1.54 -3.92 4.40
C GLU A 43 -0.50 -4.42 5.40
N TRP A 44 0.74 -4.59 4.97
CA TRP A 44 1.86 -5.00 5.81
C TRP A 44 2.16 -3.95 6.88
N GLU A 45 2.21 -2.67 6.51
CA GLU A 45 2.36 -1.56 7.46
C GLU A 45 1.21 -1.54 8.49
N ARG A 46 -0.04 -1.72 8.05
CA ARG A 46 -1.21 -1.80 8.93
C ARG A 46 -1.17 -3.02 9.86
N TYR A 47 -0.68 -4.15 9.35
CA TYR A 47 -0.50 -5.37 10.14
C TYR A 47 0.55 -5.13 11.24
N MET A 48 1.71 -4.58 10.87
CA MET A 48 2.79 -4.28 11.81
C MET A 48 2.35 -3.28 12.89
N GLU A 49 1.57 -2.27 12.52
CA GLU A 49 1.01 -1.30 13.47
C GLU A 49 0.10 -1.98 14.50
N LYS A 50 -0.82 -2.84 14.04
CA LYS A 50 -1.69 -3.63 14.94
C LYS A 50 -0.87 -4.54 15.85
N MET A 51 0.13 -5.23 15.29
CA MET A 51 0.98 -6.13 16.08
C MET A 51 1.80 -5.37 17.14
N ARG A 52 2.26 -4.15 16.84
CA ARG A 52 2.97 -3.29 17.81
C ARG A 52 2.11 -2.96 19.04
N HIS A 53 0.81 -2.76 18.85
CA HIS A 53 -0.12 -2.49 19.96
C HIS A 53 -0.45 -3.74 20.78
N HIS A 54 -0.37 -4.93 20.20
CA HIS A 54 -0.71 -6.19 20.87
C HIS A 54 0.47 -6.88 21.56
N CYS A 55 1.71 -6.61 21.16
CA CYS A 55 2.89 -7.27 21.70
C CYS A 55 3.95 -6.25 22.15
N THR A 56 4.00 -5.95 23.46
CA THR A 56 5.11 -5.20 24.08
C THR A 56 6.35 -6.06 24.35
N THR A 57 6.18 -7.38 24.39
CA THR A 57 7.27 -8.33 24.61
C THR A 57 6.97 -9.54 23.75
N THR A 58 7.80 -9.80 22.74
CA THR A 58 8.22 -11.14 22.28
C THR A 58 8.86 -10.94 20.90
N GLU A 59 10.16 -11.17 20.85
CA GLU A 59 11.03 -11.20 19.67
C GLU A 59 10.66 -12.28 18.62
N ARG A 60 9.51 -12.95 18.73
CA ARG A 60 9.15 -14.06 17.84
C ARG A 60 8.37 -13.57 16.64
N GLY A 61 8.99 -13.73 15.48
CA GLY A 61 8.28 -13.86 14.21
C GLY A 61 8.39 -12.67 13.27
N ARG A 62 9.58 -12.07 13.13
CA ARG A 62 9.91 -11.25 11.94
C ARG A 62 10.09 -12.15 10.70
N HIS A 63 9.06 -12.90 10.34
CA HIS A 63 9.00 -13.60 9.07
C HIS A 63 8.03 -12.84 8.17
N CYS A 64 8.58 -12.16 7.16
CA CYS A 64 7.82 -11.56 6.06
C CYS A 64 7.31 -12.67 5.13
N GLN A 65 6.55 -13.61 5.68
CA GLN A 65 6.17 -14.83 4.99
C GLN A 65 4.68 -14.78 4.73
N CYS A 66 4.32 -14.41 3.50
CA CYS A 66 3.16 -14.95 2.81
C CYS A 66 3.26 -14.47 1.37
N VAL A 67 4.17 -15.05 0.57
CA VAL A 67 4.13 -14.90 -0.89
C VAL A 67 3.54 -16.20 -1.46
N LYS A 68 2.46 -16.10 -2.24
CA LYS A 68 1.86 -17.30 -2.86
C LYS A 68 2.91 -18.05 -3.66
N ARG A 69 2.93 -19.39 -3.58
CA ARG A 69 3.93 -20.24 -4.26
C ARG A 69 4.08 -19.94 -5.76
N LYS A 70 2.97 -19.67 -6.46
CA LYS A 70 2.99 -19.28 -7.89
C LYS A 70 3.72 -17.95 -8.10
N THR A 71 3.42 -16.97 -7.26
CA THR A 71 4.04 -15.63 -7.28
C THR A 71 5.51 -15.70 -6.89
N LEU A 72 5.85 -16.53 -5.91
CA LEU A 72 7.23 -16.77 -5.46
C LEU A 72 8.09 -17.38 -6.58
N LYS A 73 7.58 -18.35 -7.34
CA LYS A 73 8.28 -18.92 -8.50
C LYS A 73 8.62 -17.85 -9.53
N ASN A 74 7.66 -16.97 -9.83
CA ASN A 74 7.85 -15.89 -10.78
C ASN A 74 8.85 -14.85 -10.26
N LEU A 75 8.74 -14.48 -8.99
CA LEU A 75 9.67 -13.60 -8.31
C LEU A 75 11.11 -14.13 -8.34
N ALA A 76 11.29 -15.38 -7.92
CA ALA A 76 12.59 -16.04 -7.88
C ALA A 76 13.26 -16.05 -9.26
N THR A 77 12.51 -16.47 -10.29
CA THR A 77 13.03 -16.64 -11.65
C THR A 77 13.26 -15.32 -12.37
N TYR A 78 12.30 -14.40 -12.31
CA TYR A 78 12.31 -13.21 -13.17
C TYR A 78 12.92 -11.99 -12.49
N VAL A 79 12.72 -11.84 -11.18
CA VAL A 79 13.14 -10.64 -10.44
C VAL A 79 14.43 -10.87 -9.68
N LEU A 80 14.50 -11.94 -8.88
CA LEU A 80 15.63 -12.20 -7.99
C LEU A 80 16.77 -12.97 -8.67
N LYS A 81 16.50 -13.65 -9.79
CA LYS A 81 17.45 -14.52 -10.49
C LYS A 81 18.05 -15.60 -9.58
N LYS A 82 17.21 -16.16 -8.70
CA LYS A 82 17.55 -17.20 -7.72
C LYS A 82 16.62 -18.40 -7.87
N THR A 83 17.03 -19.54 -7.33
CA THR A 83 16.12 -20.69 -7.16
C THR A 83 15.14 -20.40 -6.02
N VAL A 84 13.97 -21.05 -6.02
CA VAL A 84 12.94 -20.83 -4.99
C VAL A 84 13.44 -21.20 -3.58
N THR A 85 14.38 -22.15 -3.46
CA THR A 85 14.96 -22.57 -2.17
C THR A 85 15.94 -21.57 -1.61
N ASP A 86 16.56 -20.74 -2.46
CA ASP A 86 17.58 -19.77 -2.07
C ASP A 86 17.00 -18.37 -1.80
N VAL A 87 15.69 -18.19 -1.99
CA VAL A 87 15.00 -16.92 -1.74
C VAL A 87 14.70 -16.78 -0.26
N ALA A 88 15.41 -15.86 0.40
CA ALA A 88 15.10 -15.46 1.76
C ALA A 88 13.95 -14.45 1.80
N ASP A 89 13.24 -14.36 2.93
CA ASP A 89 12.16 -13.37 3.10
C ASP A 89 12.64 -11.92 3.02
N ALA A 90 13.88 -11.67 3.40
CA ALA A 90 14.54 -10.38 3.21
C ALA A 90 14.67 -10.01 1.73
N ASP A 91 14.88 -11.00 0.84
CA ASP A 91 14.96 -10.76 -0.60
C ASP A 91 13.58 -10.43 -1.18
N ASN A 92 12.53 -11.13 -0.75
CA ASN A 92 11.15 -10.83 -1.12
C ASN A 92 10.74 -9.41 -0.68
N MET A 93 11.03 -9.06 0.58
CA MET A 93 10.75 -7.73 1.10
C MET A 93 11.53 -6.64 0.35
N ARG A 94 12.82 -6.87 0.08
CA ARG A 94 13.65 -5.93 -0.71
C ARG A 94 13.09 -5.75 -2.11
N ALA A 95 12.64 -6.81 -2.77
CA ALA A 95 12.02 -6.74 -4.09
C ALA A 95 10.70 -5.93 -4.08
N VAL A 96 9.86 -6.12 -3.07
CA VAL A 96 8.61 -5.34 -2.91
C VAL A 96 8.95 -3.86 -2.70
N ILE A 97 9.85 -3.54 -1.78
CA ILE A 97 10.25 -2.15 -1.48
C ILE A 97 10.87 -1.50 -2.72
N SER A 98 11.79 -2.19 -3.40
CA SER A 98 12.43 -1.69 -4.63
C SER A 98 11.39 -1.38 -5.70
N ARG A 99 10.45 -2.28 -5.95
CA ARG A 99 9.37 -2.05 -6.91
C ARG A 99 8.42 -0.92 -6.50
N CYS A 100 8.09 -0.82 -5.22
CA CYS A 100 7.29 0.31 -4.70
C CYS A 100 8.06 1.63 -4.78
N SER A 101 9.39 1.60 -4.71
CA SER A 101 10.24 2.78 -4.84
C SER A 101 10.34 3.28 -6.29
N THR A 102 10.33 2.39 -7.28
CA THR A 102 10.26 2.82 -8.70
C THR A 102 8.95 3.55 -8.98
N PHE A 103 7.84 3.16 -8.35
CA PHE A 103 6.58 3.92 -8.41
C PHE A 103 6.64 5.26 -7.68
N LYS A 104 7.47 5.40 -6.65
CA LYS A 104 7.71 6.68 -5.96
C LYS A 104 8.70 7.58 -6.71
N ASN A 105 9.59 6.99 -7.52
CA ASN A 105 10.60 7.68 -8.34
C ASN A 105 10.07 8.13 -9.71
N ASP A 106 8.93 7.60 -10.17
CA ASP A 106 8.03 8.32 -11.10
C ASP A 106 7.29 9.44 -10.36
N PHE A 107 8.07 10.20 -9.58
CA PHE A 107 7.68 11.32 -8.74
C PHE A 107 6.72 12.15 -9.58
N MET A 108 5.42 12.02 -9.33
CA MET A 108 4.47 12.98 -9.85
C MET A 108 5.00 14.31 -9.31
N PRO A 109 5.57 15.18 -10.17
CA PRO A 109 6.08 16.45 -9.69
C PRO A 109 4.92 17.06 -8.94
N ALA A 110 5.16 17.56 -7.72
CA ALA A 110 4.11 18.05 -6.85
C ALA A 110 3.11 18.82 -7.72
N ILE A 111 1.93 18.25 -7.96
CA ILE A 111 1.15 18.58 -9.16
C ILE A 111 0.81 20.06 -9.13
N THR A 112 0.58 20.57 -7.92
CA THR A 112 0.49 21.99 -7.58
C THR A 112 1.71 22.79 -8.01
N SER A 113 2.93 22.38 -7.66
CA SER A 113 4.18 23.04 -8.09
C SER A 113 4.37 23.01 -9.61
N LEU A 114 4.07 21.88 -10.25
CA LEU A 114 4.12 21.76 -11.70
C LEU A 114 3.12 22.72 -12.36
N PHE A 115 1.86 22.78 -11.88
CA PHE A 115 0.88 23.73 -12.37
C PHE A 115 1.31 25.17 -12.08
N CYS A 116 1.80 25.50 -10.88
CA CYS A 116 2.32 26.83 -10.58
C CYS A 116 3.46 27.24 -11.53
N GLN A 117 4.32 26.30 -11.94
CA GLN A 117 5.44 26.59 -12.83
C GLN A 117 5.05 26.62 -14.32
N LYS A 118 4.13 25.74 -14.75
CA LYS A 118 3.87 25.45 -16.17
C LYS A 118 2.53 25.97 -16.67
N LEU A 119 1.53 26.14 -15.80
CA LEU A 119 0.20 26.62 -16.18
C LEU A 119 0.27 28.13 -16.47
N LYS A 120 0.25 28.47 -17.76
CA LYS A 120 0.25 29.86 -18.24
C LYS A 120 -1.12 30.19 -18.83
N MET A 121 -2.11 30.42 -17.98
CA MET A 121 -3.40 30.94 -18.43
C MET A 121 -3.30 32.45 -18.66
N ASP A 122 -3.92 32.90 -19.75
CA ASP A 122 -4.07 34.33 -20.02
C ASP A 122 -5.20 34.90 -19.15
N LEU A 123 -4.84 35.66 -18.10
CA LEU A 123 -5.80 36.25 -17.17
C LEU A 123 -6.54 37.48 -17.73
N SER A 124 -6.14 37.98 -18.90
CA SER A 124 -6.86 39.07 -19.57
C SER A 124 -8.16 38.63 -20.23
N ILE A 125 -8.33 37.32 -20.45
CA ILE A 125 -9.56 36.74 -21.00
C ILE A 125 -10.62 36.65 -19.91
N ASP A 126 -11.76 37.28 -20.15
CA ASP A 126 -12.92 37.19 -19.28
C ASP A 126 -13.59 35.80 -19.35
N GLY A 127 -13.99 35.27 -18.20
CA GLY A 127 -14.55 33.91 -18.06
C GLY A 127 -13.52 32.79 -17.90
N CYS A 128 -13.74 31.93 -16.90
CA CYS A 128 -12.88 30.77 -16.61
C CYS A 128 -12.84 29.77 -17.77
N ASP A 129 -13.98 29.49 -18.39
CA ASP A 129 -14.08 28.49 -19.46
C ASP A 129 -13.35 28.93 -20.72
N ALA A 130 -13.41 30.22 -21.05
CA ALA A 130 -12.69 30.79 -22.19
C ALA A 130 -11.16 30.69 -22.00
N ARG A 131 -10.66 30.91 -20.77
CA ARG A 131 -9.24 30.75 -20.42
C ARG A 131 -8.77 29.30 -20.57
N VAL A 132 -9.53 28.35 -20.02
CA VAL A 132 -9.23 26.91 -20.11
C VAL A 132 -9.24 26.46 -21.57
N PHE A 133 -10.29 26.82 -22.32
CA PHE A 133 -10.42 26.45 -23.73
C PHE A 133 -9.26 27.00 -24.56
N ARG A 134 -8.88 28.27 -24.36
CA ARG A 134 -7.76 28.89 -25.09
C ARG A 134 -6.43 28.22 -24.79
N TYR A 135 -6.18 27.86 -23.53
CA TYR A 135 -4.94 27.20 -23.10
C TYR A 135 -4.77 25.80 -23.71
N TYR A 136 -5.83 24.99 -23.76
CA TYR A 136 -5.75 23.63 -24.30
C TYR A 136 -5.96 23.53 -25.82
N LYS A 137 -6.50 24.57 -26.47
CA LYS A 137 -6.76 24.58 -27.93
C LYS A 137 -5.56 24.17 -28.79
N PRO A 138 -4.30 24.61 -28.54
CA PRO A 138 -3.15 24.17 -29.33
C PRO A 138 -2.77 22.70 -29.11
N LEU A 139 -2.96 22.18 -27.88
CA LEU A 139 -2.67 20.79 -27.51
C LEU A 139 -3.67 19.81 -28.16
N MET A 140 -4.90 20.28 -28.39
CA MET A 140 -5.96 19.55 -29.09
C MET A 140 -5.74 19.49 -30.62
N GLY A 141 -4.79 20.27 -31.17
CA GLY A 141 -4.52 20.34 -32.60
C GLY A 141 -3.79 19.13 -33.19
N SER A 142 -3.20 18.26 -32.36
CA SER A 142 -2.38 17.13 -32.82
C SER A 142 -3.10 15.77 -32.88
N TRP A 143 -4.36 15.67 -32.44
CA TRP A 143 -5.15 14.42 -32.45
C TRP A 143 -6.13 14.31 -33.64
N ARG A 144 -6.05 15.22 -34.61
CA ARG A 144 -6.99 15.24 -35.76
C ARG A 144 -6.84 14.11 -36.79
N ILE A 145 -6.02 13.08 -36.56
CA ILE A 145 -5.89 11.94 -37.48
C ILE A 145 -6.69 10.69 -37.04
N MET A 146 -7.25 10.63 -35.82
CA MET A 146 -8.06 9.47 -35.40
C MET A 146 -9.36 9.85 -34.73
N ALA A 147 -10.30 10.39 -35.50
CA ALA A 147 -11.73 10.15 -35.34
C ALA A 147 -12.47 11.02 -36.36
N PHE A 148 -12.80 10.44 -37.51
CA PHE A 148 -14.06 10.58 -38.24
C PHE A 148 -13.87 9.94 -39.61
N LYS A 149 -14.17 8.65 -39.70
CA LYS A 149 -14.84 8.08 -40.86
C LYS A 149 -15.75 6.96 -40.34
N SER A 150 -17.02 7.14 -40.69
CA SER A 150 -18.26 6.37 -40.48
C SER A 150 -18.16 5.01 -39.82
#